data_AF-A0A7S0MTG6-F1
#
_entry.id   AF-A0A7S0MTG6-F1
#
_cell.length_a   1.000
_cell.length_b   1.000
_cell.length_c   1.000
_cell.angle_alpha   90.00
_cell.angle_beta   90.00
_cell.angle_gamma   90.00
#
_symmetry.space_group_name_H-M   'P 1'
#
loop_
_entity.id
_entity.type
_entity.pdbx_description
1 polymer ?
#
loop_
_entity_poly.entity_id
_entity_poly.type
_entity_poly.pdbx_seq_one_letter_code
_entity_poly.pdbx_strand_id
1 'polypeptide(L)'
;KTAPTDENASVLNAKAMDVNASVADRKVLAEKNAQLEDMVAQLTKKLNEVELSKAETEKKAKKMEAEVKTLKKTKGFTPSLEGLQVPKVEGDVKPASKKDDTKPKHPTSAYLLYSNAHREQARAANPELSFGDLTKVLSDMWKNASTEDKSTFEAQAATDRARYQAEMVKYNKEQEKKKAEEKALELLHERQEQELAMTLLKQYQEFVKETAEEAKGGKAEADPNKPKRNLSAFMFFSTETRKAKMEKGVDASFTELSKLIGEEWGKLSAAKKKKYEKMAEADAERYRAEMEVYNSGKAAEAAAAAAAEAERASAERTQAQALVKEMRNETEAKKLLKEHKKAEEAERKAVREEKKAKKAAKAGMPKRPATAYLLWCNANRENMQARHPGAGFTDMTKLLAEAWKGIDQEERAVFQGRAEVEAARYQQEMAAYRAEHPDATSSLMESGSCSGSVMGDDEVSSAMP
;
A
#
# COMPACT_ATOMS: atom_id res chain seq x y z
N LYS A 1 -17.15 48.25 -52.36
CA LYS A 1 -17.48 48.19 -50.91
C LYS A 1 -18.41 47.02 -50.70
N THR A 2 -17.88 45.83 -50.44
CA THR A 2 -18.66 44.64 -50.06
C THR A 2 -18.27 44.31 -48.62
N ALA A 3 -19.23 44.44 -47.71
CA ALA A 3 -19.06 44.22 -46.28
C ALA A 3 -18.79 42.73 -46.00
N PRO A 4 -17.89 42.39 -45.05
CA PRO A 4 -17.69 41.01 -44.63
C PRO A 4 -18.86 40.58 -43.74
N THR A 5 -19.35 39.38 -43.98
CA THR A 5 -20.54 38.76 -43.38
C THR A 5 -20.33 38.36 -41.90
N ASP A 6 -21.40 38.53 -41.13
CA ASP A 6 -21.56 38.29 -39.68
C ASP A 6 -21.22 36.84 -39.22
N GLU A 7 -21.14 35.88 -40.14
CA GLU A 7 -20.85 34.47 -39.81
C GLU A 7 -19.40 34.24 -39.34
N ASN A 8 -18.43 35.03 -39.81
CA ASN A 8 -17.03 34.85 -39.41
C ASN A 8 -16.75 35.31 -37.96
N ALA A 9 -17.52 36.27 -37.44
CA ALA A 9 -17.39 36.75 -36.07
C ALA A 9 -17.96 35.75 -35.05
N SER A 10 -19.04 35.06 -35.42
CA SER A 10 -19.66 34.01 -34.59
C SER A 10 -18.76 32.78 -34.43
N VAL A 11 -18.10 32.35 -35.52
CA VAL A 11 -17.20 31.19 -35.50
C VAL A 11 -15.91 31.47 -34.72
N LEU A 12 -15.35 32.68 -34.82
CA LEU A 12 -14.17 33.08 -34.04
C LEU A 12 -14.47 33.17 -32.54
N ASN A 13 -15.67 33.64 -32.16
CA ASN A 13 -16.07 33.75 -30.76
C ASN A 13 -16.36 32.36 -30.14
N ALA A 14 -16.97 31.45 -30.90
CA ALA A 14 -17.16 30.06 -30.47
C ALA A 14 -15.83 29.31 -30.28
N LYS A 15 -14.84 29.55 -31.15
CA LYS A 15 -13.52 28.91 -31.08
C LYS A 15 -12.64 29.48 -29.96
N ALA A 16 -12.79 30.76 -29.62
CA ALA A 16 -12.15 31.38 -28.46
C ALA A 16 -12.70 30.85 -27.12
N MET A 17 -14.00 30.55 -27.04
CA MET A 17 -14.62 29.91 -25.87
C MET A 17 -14.12 28.47 -25.66
N ASP A 18 -13.91 27.70 -26.73
CA ASP A 18 -13.44 26.31 -26.67
C ASP A 18 -11.96 26.21 -26.23
N VAL A 19 -11.11 27.14 -26.68
CA VAL A 19 -9.71 27.24 -26.23
C VAL A 19 -9.62 27.66 -24.76
N ASN A 20 -10.47 28.58 -24.29
CA ASN A 20 -10.53 28.95 -22.88
C ASN A 20 -11.04 27.81 -21.99
N ALA A 21 -11.96 26.99 -22.48
CA ALA A 21 -12.39 25.77 -21.80
C ALA A 21 -11.24 24.75 -21.66
N SER A 22 -10.44 24.54 -22.72
CA SER A 22 -9.25 23.66 -22.69
C SER A 22 -8.13 24.14 -21.75
N VAL A 23 -7.96 25.45 -21.59
CA VAL A 23 -6.99 26.05 -20.65
C VAL A 23 -7.50 25.97 -19.21
N ALA A 24 -8.79 26.18 -18.99
CA ALA A 24 -9.42 25.98 -17.68
C ALA A 24 -9.32 24.51 -17.23
N ASP A 25 -9.56 23.55 -18.12
CA ASP A 25 -9.42 22.11 -17.84
C ASP A 25 -7.97 21.72 -17.51
N ARG A 26 -6.98 22.31 -18.21
CA ARG A 26 -5.56 22.12 -17.89
C ARG A 26 -5.16 22.70 -16.54
N LYS A 27 -5.74 23.85 -16.15
CA LYS A 27 -5.48 24.46 -14.85
C LYS A 27 -6.10 23.66 -13.70
N VAL A 28 -7.32 23.16 -13.90
CA VAL A 28 -8.00 22.24 -12.95
C VAL A 28 -7.24 20.93 -12.82
N LEU A 29 -6.68 20.40 -13.92
CA LEU A 29 -5.85 19.20 -13.89
C LEU A 29 -4.51 19.43 -13.16
N ALA A 30 -3.89 20.59 -13.35
CA ALA A 30 -2.68 20.98 -12.63
C ALA A 30 -2.91 21.14 -11.11
N GLU A 31 -4.04 21.73 -10.70
CA GLU A 31 -4.42 21.84 -9.28
C GLU A 31 -4.72 20.48 -8.65
N LYS A 32 -5.42 19.58 -9.37
CA LYS A 32 -5.63 18.19 -8.91
C LYS A 32 -4.32 17.42 -8.78
N ASN A 33 -3.37 17.62 -9.70
CA ASN A 33 -2.06 16.98 -9.63
C ASN A 33 -1.23 17.52 -8.46
N ALA A 34 -1.25 18.83 -8.20
CA ALA A 34 -0.60 19.41 -7.03
C ALA A 34 -1.19 18.90 -5.70
N GLN A 35 -2.51 18.72 -5.64
CA GLN A 35 -3.19 18.12 -4.48
C GLN A 35 -2.81 16.64 -4.29
N LEU A 36 -2.66 15.89 -5.38
CA LEU A 36 -2.21 14.50 -5.34
C LEU A 36 -0.75 14.39 -4.86
N GLU A 37 0.12 15.28 -5.32
CA GLU A 37 1.53 15.34 -4.87
C GLU A 37 1.66 15.62 -3.37
N ASP A 38 0.89 16.57 -2.85
CA ASP A 38 0.87 16.87 -1.40
C ASP A 38 0.35 15.67 -0.59
N MET A 39 -0.71 15.02 -1.06
CA MET A 39 -1.26 13.85 -0.37
C MET A 39 -0.27 12.67 -0.38
N VAL A 40 0.47 12.46 -1.47
CA VAL A 40 1.54 11.45 -1.56
C VAL A 40 2.69 11.78 -0.60
N ALA A 41 3.07 13.05 -0.46
CA ALA A 41 4.10 13.47 0.48
C ALA A 41 3.68 13.21 1.94
N GLN A 42 2.43 13.52 2.28
CA GLN A 42 1.87 13.24 3.61
C GLN A 42 1.82 11.74 3.92
N LEU A 43 1.45 10.91 2.95
CA LEU A 43 1.38 9.46 3.11
C LEU A 43 2.78 8.82 3.23
N THR A 44 3.76 9.35 2.50
CA THR A 44 5.17 8.90 2.60
C THR A 44 5.74 9.20 3.98
N LYS A 45 5.42 10.38 4.53
CA LYS A 45 5.81 10.74 5.90
C LYS A 45 5.21 9.77 6.93
N LYS A 46 3.92 9.46 6.82
CA LYS A 46 3.24 8.48 7.70
C LYS A 46 3.80 7.06 7.56
N LEU A 47 4.15 6.65 6.34
CA LEU A 47 4.78 5.34 6.11
C LEU A 47 6.12 5.23 6.85
N ASN A 48 6.95 6.26 6.78
CA ASN A 48 8.23 6.30 7.50
C ASN A 48 8.03 6.30 9.03
N GLU A 49 7.00 6.96 9.55
CA GLU A 49 6.62 6.93 10.97
C GLU A 49 6.16 5.53 11.43
N VAL A 50 5.41 4.81 10.58
CA VAL A 50 4.99 3.42 10.81
C VAL A 50 6.18 2.45 10.74
N GLU A 51 7.14 2.67 9.84
CA GLU A 51 8.36 1.86 9.79
C GLU A 51 9.24 2.07 11.03
N LEU A 52 9.35 3.30 11.52
CA LEU A 52 10.02 3.62 12.78
C LEU A 52 9.34 2.96 13.98
N SER A 53 8.00 2.96 14.03
CA SER A 53 7.25 2.31 15.11
C SER A 53 7.35 0.77 15.05
N LYS A 54 7.39 0.18 13.84
CA LYS A 54 7.69 -1.26 13.66
C LYS A 54 9.10 -1.61 14.11
N ALA A 55 10.09 -0.77 13.83
CA ALA A 55 11.46 -1.00 14.30
C ALA A 55 11.56 -0.95 15.83
N GLU A 56 10.76 -0.10 16.49
CA GLU A 56 10.66 -0.05 17.96
C GLU A 56 9.93 -1.26 18.55
N THR A 57 8.85 -1.74 17.93
CA THR A 57 8.16 -2.96 18.37
C THR A 57 9.02 -4.21 18.16
N GLU A 58 9.79 -4.27 17.07
CA GLU A 58 10.76 -5.35 16.81
C GLU A 58 11.91 -5.35 17.82
N LYS A 59 12.41 -4.17 18.23
CA LYS A 59 13.39 -4.05 19.32
C LYS A 59 12.82 -4.52 20.67
N LYS A 60 11.57 -4.17 20.99
CA LYS A 60 10.88 -4.64 22.19
C LYS A 60 10.66 -6.16 22.14
N ALA A 61 10.29 -6.72 20.99
CA ALA A 61 10.12 -8.15 20.78
C ALA A 61 11.45 -8.93 20.96
N LYS A 62 12.55 -8.43 20.39
CA LYS A 62 13.90 -9.03 20.58
C LYS A 62 14.37 -8.94 22.03
N LYS A 63 14.04 -7.87 22.75
CA LYS A 63 14.32 -7.75 24.18
C LYS A 63 13.51 -8.75 25.01
N MET A 64 12.23 -8.89 24.71
CA MET A 64 11.35 -9.90 25.31
C MET A 64 11.84 -11.32 25.02
N GLU A 65 12.30 -11.61 23.80
CA GLU A 65 12.85 -12.91 23.42
C GLU A 65 14.18 -13.21 24.15
N ALA A 66 15.04 -12.20 24.30
CA ALA A 66 16.27 -12.31 25.08
C ALA A 66 15.99 -12.56 26.57
N GLU A 67 14.99 -11.89 27.14
CA GLU A 67 14.51 -12.13 28.51
C GLU A 67 13.88 -13.53 28.62
N VAL A 68 13.06 -13.98 27.68
CA VAL A 68 12.53 -15.36 27.66
C VAL A 68 13.66 -16.39 27.59
N LYS A 69 14.75 -16.11 26.87
CA LYS A 69 15.92 -16.99 26.75
C LYS A 69 16.78 -17.02 28.03
N THR A 70 16.83 -15.92 28.79
CA THR A 70 17.47 -15.90 30.12
C THR A 70 16.60 -16.61 31.17
N LEU A 71 15.28 -16.49 31.07
CA LEU A 71 14.29 -17.12 31.95
C LEU A 71 14.15 -18.64 31.71
N LYS A 72 14.34 -19.14 30.48
CA LYS A 72 14.43 -20.59 30.21
C LYS A 72 15.63 -21.29 30.87
N LYS A 73 16.60 -20.52 31.40
CA LYS A 73 17.77 -21.07 32.13
C LYS A 73 17.54 -21.18 33.64
N THR A 74 16.49 -20.59 34.19
CA THR A 74 16.12 -20.76 35.61
C THR A 74 15.26 -22.02 35.75
N LYS A 75 15.82 -23.06 36.35
CA LYS A 75 15.13 -24.34 36.61
C LYS A 75 14.04 -24.13 37.67
N GLY A 76 12.78 -24.42 37.33
CA GLY A 76 11.71 -24.51 38.34
C GLY A 76 10.26 -24.23 37.90
N PHE A 77 9.99 -23.82 36.66
CA PHE A 77 8.62 -23.53 36.21
C PHE A 77 7.97 -24.75 35.54
N THR A 78 6.93 -25.31 36.16
CA THR A 78 6.03 -26.30 35.56
C THR A 78 4.63 -25.70 35.42
N PRO A 79 4.31 -25.06 34.27
CA PRO A 79 2.99 -24.48 34.06
C PRO A 79 1.93 -25.58 33.91
N SER A 80 0.76 -25.37 34.53
CA SER A 80 -0.41 -26.21 34.29
C SER A 80 -0.98 -25.92 32.90
N LEU A 81 -0.99 -26.94 32.05
CA LEU A 81 -1.50 -26.92 30.67
C LEU A 81 -2.95 -27.42 30.56
N GLU A 82 -3.64 -27.58 31.69
CA GLU A 82 -4.96 -28.19 31.73
C GLU A 82 -6.01 -27.22 31.17
N GLY A 83 -6.46 -27.49 29.94
CA GLY A 83 -7.45 -26.69 29.21
C GLY A 83 -6.98 -26.10 27.87
N LEU A 84 -5.70 -26.25 27.50
CA LEU A 84 -5.18 -25.76 26.21
C LEU A 84 -4.78 -26.91 25.27
N GLN A 85 -5.78 -27.51 24.64
CA GLN A 85 -5.54 -28.19 23.36
C GLN A 85 -5.77 -27.19 22.23
N VAL A 86 -4.69 -26.83 21.53
CA VAL A 86 -4.80 -26.38 20.14
C VAL A 86 -5.21 -27.60 19.32
N PRO A 87 -6.29 -27.55 18.52
CA PRO A 87 -6.64 -28.64 17.63
C PRO A 87 -5.46 -28.87 16.67
N LYS A 88 -4.75 -29.98 16.86
CA LYS A 88 -3.71 -30.42 15.93
C LYS A 88 -4.42 -30.87 14.66
N VAL A 89 -4.34 -30.04 13.61
CA VAL A 89 -4.75 -30.46 12.27
C VAL A 89 -3.65 -31.43 11.81
N GLU A 90 -3.94 -32.73 11.93
CA GLU A 90 -3.10 -33.80 11.40
C GLU A 90 -2.96 -33.62 9.89
N GLY A 91 -1.85 -33.02 9.48
CA GLY A 91 -1.40 -33.05 8.12
C GLY A 91 -0.76 -34.40 7.83
N ASP A 92 -1.53 -35.34 7.29
CA ASP A 92 -0.95 -36.50 6.58
C ASP A 92 -2.01 -37.16 5.67
N VAL A 93 -2.23 -36.60 4.48
CA VAL A 93 -2.39 -37.38 3.25
C VAL A 93 -1.87 -36.53 2.09
N LYS A 94 -0.74 -36.92 1.47
CA LYS A 94 -0.41 -36.44 0.11
C LYS A 94 -1.45 -36.99 -0.86
N PRO A 95 -2.32 -36.17 -1.48
CA PRO A 95 -3.13 -36.67 -2.58
C PRO A 95 -2.23 -36.75 -3.81
N ALA A 96 -2.19 -37.93 -4.43
CA ALA A 96 -1.68 -38.09 -5.80
C ALA A 96 -2.26 -36.98 -6.69
N SER A 97 -1.45 -36.45 -7.60
CA SER A 97 -1.76 -35.30 -8.47
C SER A 97 -3.04 -35.51 -9.30
N LYS A 98 -4.21 -35.27 -8.71
CA LYS A 98 -5.47 -35.13 -9.43
C LYS A 98 -5.43 -33.75 -10.06
N LYS A 99 -5.56 -33.70 -11.39
CA LYS A 99 -5.79 -32.43 -12.11
C LYS A 99 -6.96 -31.73 -11.43
N ASP A 100 -6.80 -30.44 -11.11
CA ASP A 100 -7.79 -29.64 -10.40
C ASP A 100 -9.14 -29.70 -11.15
N ASP A 101 -10.07 -30.49 -10.61
CA ASP A 101 -11.36 -30.82 -11.24
C ASP A 101 -12.27 -29.59 -11.34
N THR A 102 -11.91 -28.52 -10.63
CA THR A 102 -12.62 -27.23 -10.65
C THR A 102 -12.17 -26.30 -11.77
N LYS A 103 -11.10 -26.64 -12.49
CA LYS A 103 -10.58 -25.82 -13.59
C LYS A 103 -11.47 -25.94 -14.83
N PRO A 104 -11.96 -24.81 -15.39
CA PRO A 104 -12.72 -24.81 -16.63
C PRO A 104 -11.99 -25.50 -17.79
N LYS A 105 -12.71 -26.31 -18.58
CA LYS A 105 -12.17 -26.97 -19.78
C LYS A 105 -12.02 -25.95 -20.91
N HIS A 106 -10.92 -26.08 -21.66
CA HIS A 106 -10.59 -25.21 -22.80
C HIS A 106 -11.74 -25.13 -23.84
N PRO A 107 -11.86 -23.99 -24.54
CA PRO A 107 -12.89 -23.82 -25.54
C PRO A 107 -12.59 -24.66 -26.77
N THR A 108 -13.66 -25.21 -27.36
CA THR A 108 -13.64 -26.06 -28.54
C THR A 108 -13.54 -25.19 -29.79
N SER A 109 -12.64 -25.55 -30.71
CA SER A 109 -12.49 -24.81 -31.97
C SER A 109 -13.62 -25.14 -32.96
N ALA A 110 -13.85 -24.24 -33.93
CA ALA A 110 -14.87 -24.41 -34.96
C ALA A 110 -14.69 -25.73 -35.75
N TYR A 111 -13.45 -26.06 -36.11
CA TYR A 111 -13.13 -27.33 -36.76
C TYR A 111 -13.43 -28.56 -35.89
N LEU A 112 -13.17 -28.51 -34.58
CA LEU A 112 -13.48 -29.62 -33.68
C LEU A 112 -14.99 -29.83 -33.53
N LEU A 113 -15.76 -28.74 -33.46
CA LEU A 113 -17.23 -28.81 -33.44
C LEU A 113 -17.77 -29.41 -34.76
N TYR A 114 -17.25 -28.95 -35.90
CA TYR A 114 -17.57 -29.50 -37.22
C TYR A 114 -17.20 -30.97 -37.34
N SER A 115 -15.98 -31.33 -36.96
CA SER A 115 -15.43 -32.68 -37.01
C SER A 115 -16.27 -33.63 -36.15
N ASN A 116 -16.69 -33.21 -34.95
CA ASN A 116 -17.57 -34.00 -34.10
C ASN A 116 -18.97 -34.19 -34.70
N ALA A 117 -19.57 -33.13 -35.28
CA ALA A 117 -20.89 -33.20 -35.89
C ALA A 117 -20.93 -34.08 -37.15
N HIS A 118 -19.85 -34.11 -37.93
CA HIS A 118 -19.77 -34.86 -39.19
C HIS A 118 -19.05 -36.21 -39.05
N ARG A 119 -18.57 -36.55 -37.85
CA ARG A 119 -17.78 -37.78 -37.61
C ARG A 119 -18.53 -39.05 -37.96
N GLU A 120 -19.81 -39.10 -37.57
CA GLU A 120 -20.66 -40.26 -37.83
C GLU A 120 -20.99 -40.39 -39.30
N GLN A 121 -21.22 -39.26 -40.00
CA GLN A 121 -21.44 -39.25 -41.44
C GLN A 121 -20.19 -39.70 -42.21
N ALA A 122 -19.01 -39.21 -41.83
CA ALA A 122 -17.75 -39.64 -42.42
C ALA A 122 -17.48 -41.13 -42.19
N ARG A 123 -17.89 -41.68 -41.03
CA ARG A 123 -17.72 -43.10 -40.67
C ARG A 123 -18.74 -43.99 -41.37
N ALA A 124 -19.97 -43.54 -41.55
CA ALA A 124 -20.98 -44.26 -42.32
C ALA A 124 -20.61 -44.33 -43.81
N ALA A 125 -20.05 -43.25 -44.36
CA ALA A 125 -19.57 -43.22 -45.75
C ALA A 125 -18.26 -44.00 -45.94
N ASN A 126 -17.47 -44.18 -44.88
CA ASN A 126 -16.18 -44.88 -44.93
C ASN A 126 -16.00 -45.85 -43.74
N PRO A 127 -16.73 -46.98 -43.70
CA PRO A 127 -16.73 -47.89 -42.55
C PRO A 127 -15.40 -48.60 -42.29
N GLU A 128 -14.64 -48.85 -43.36
CA GLU A 128 -13.35 -49.56 -43.34
C GLU A 128 -12.16 -48.65 -42.96
N LEU A 129 -12.36 -47.31 -42.92
CA LEU A 129 -11.25 -46.38 -42.66
C LEU A 129 -10.88 -46.29 -41.17
N SER A 130 -9.58 -46.20 -40.92
CA SER A 130 -9.02 -45.97 -39.59
C SER A 130 -9.43 -44.59 -39.05
N PHE A 131 -9.41 -44.40 -37.73
CA PHE A 131 -9.70 -43.09 -37.13
C PHE A 131 -8.78 -41.97 -37.65
N GLY A 132 -7.50 -42.29 -37.90
CA GLY A 132 -6.53 -41.34 -38.44
C GLY A 132 -6.90 -40.87 -39.84
N ASP A 133 -7.34 -41.78 -40.71
CA ASP A 133 -7.74 -41.45 -42.09
C ASP A 133 -9.11 -40.78 -42.14
N LEU A 134 -10.03 -41.16 -41.24
CA LEU A 134 -11.31 -40.47 -41.05
C LEU A 134 -11.11 -38.99 -40.69
N THR A 135 -10.11 -38.69 -39.86
CA THR A 135 -9.81 -37.31 -39.46
C THR A 135 -9.26 -36.49 -40.63
N LYS A 136 -8.49 -37.10 -41.54
CA LYS A 136 -8.03 -36.44 -42.78
C LYS A 136 -9.21 -36.13 -43.70
N VAL A 137 -10.12 -37.09 -43.90
CA VAL A 137 -11.36 -36.88 -44.67
C VAL A 137 -12.18 -35.72 -44.09
N LEU A 138 -12.38 -35.68 -42.77
CA LEU A 138 -13.08 -34.58 -42.09
C LEU A 138 -12.35 -33.23 -42.22
N SER A 139 -11.02 -33.23 -42.23
CA SER A 139 -10.22 -32.03 -42.48
C SER A 139 -10.42 -31.50 -43.90
N ASP A 140 -10.44 -32.37 -44.90
CA ASP A 140 -10.65 -31.98 -46.29
C ASP A 140 -12.10 -31.55 -46.55
N MET A 141 -13.07 -32.21 -45.90
CA MET A 141 -14.47 -31.76 -45.87
C MET A 141 -14.59 -30.35 -45.27
N TRP A 142 -13.91 -30.07 -44.15
CA TRP A 142 -13.91 -28.72 -43.57
C TRP A 142 -13.25 -27.69 -44.49
N LYS A 143 -12.13 -28.02 -45.14
CA LYS A 143 -11.48 -27.08 -46.09
C LYS A 143 -12.43 -26.71 -47.23
N ASN A 144 -13.19 -27.68 -47.76
CA ASN A 144 -14.12 -27.49 -48.87
C ASN A 144 -15.55 -27.09 -48.43
N ALA A 145 -15.83 -27.04 -47.12
CA ALA A 145 -17.15 -26.66 -46.62
C ALA A 145 -17.51 -25.21 -47.00
N SER A 146 -18.81 -24.99 -47.17
CA SER A 146 -19.36 -23.68 -47.53
C SER A 146 -19.03 -22.63 -46.46
N THR A 147 -19.01 -21.37 -46.87
CA THR A 147 -18.79 -20.24 -45.94
C THR A 147 -19.92 -20.14 -44.92
N GLU A 148 -21.15 -20.52 -45.28
CA GLU A 148 -22.29 -20.55 -44.37
C GLU A 148 -22.13 -21.64 -43.32
N ASP A 149 -21.78 -22.86 -43.71
CA ASP A 149 -21.54 -23.96 -42.76
C ASP A 149 -20.39 -23.62 -41.81
N LYS A 150 -19.26 -23.12 -42.33
CA LYS A 150 -18.13 -22.67 -41.50
C LYS A 150 -18.54 -21.60 -40.51
N SER A 151 -19.33 -20.62 -40.96
CA SER A 151 -19.82 -19.51 -40.13
C SER A 151 -20.65 -20.01 -38.93
N THR A 152 -21.48 -21.04 -39.10
CA THR A 152 -22.27 -21.61 -37.98
C THR A 152 -21.37 -22.19 -36.88
N PHE A 153 -20.34 -22.96 -37.24
CA PHE A 153 -19.42 -23.57 -36.28
C PHE A 153 -18.42 -22.54 -35.71
N GLU A 154 -18.06 -21.52 -36.47
CA GLU A 154 -17.27 -20.38 -35.98
C GLU A 154 -18.03 -19.56 -34.95
N ALA A 155 -19.33 -19.33 -35.16
CA ALA A 155 -20.21 -18.69 -34.18
C ALA A 155 -20.31 -19.52 -32.89
N GLN A 156 -20.52 -20.84 -33.01
CA GLN A 156 -20.55 -21.75 -31.85
C GLN A 156 -19.21 -21.77 -31.09
N ALA A 157 -18.08 -21.79 -31.79
CA ALA A 157 -16.74 -21.70 -31.19
C ALA A 157 -16.49 -20.34 -30.54
N ALA A 158 -17.06 -19.25 -31.07
CA ALA A 158 -17.02 -17.93 -30.43
C ALA A 158 -17.83 -17.94 -29.11
N THR A 159 -19.01 -18.54 -29.09
CA THR A 159 -19.82 -18.72 -27.88
C THR A 159 -19.08 -19.56 -26.83
N ASP A 160 -18.46 -20.67 -27.21
CA ASP A 160 -17.71 -21.52 -26.27
C ASP A 160 -16.45 -20.83 -25.74
N ARG A 161 -15.77 -20.03 -26.57
CA ARG A 161 -14.69 -19.14 -26.11
C ARG A 161 -15.18 -18.13 -25.08
N ALA A 162 -16.34 -17.52 -25.29
CA ALA A 162 -16.94 -16.59 -24.34
C ALA A 162 -17.32 -17.29 -23.01
N ARG A 163 -17.91 -18.49 -23.08
CA ARG A 163 -18.19 -19.34 -21.91
C ARG A 163 -16.91 -19.60 -21.11
N TYR A 164 -15.85 -20.10 -21.76
CA TYR A 164 -14.58 -20.39 -21.11
C TYR A 164 -13.96 -19.14 -20.46
N GLN A 165 -13.98 -17.99 -21.14
CA GLN A 165 -13.47 -16.74 -20.56
C GLN A 165 -14.26 -16.35 -19.29
N ALA A 166 -15.59 -16.43 -19.33
CA ALA A 166 -16.44 -16.13 -18.17
C ALA A 166 -16.21 -17.12 -17.00
N GLU A 167 -16.10 -18.42 -17.29
CA GLU A 167 -15.79 -19.43 -16.28
C GLU A 167 -14.39 -19.26 -15.68
N MET A 168 -13.39 -18.92 -16.49
CA MET A 168 -12.02 -18.66 -16.02
C MET A 168 -11.94 -17.44 -15.10
N VAL A 169 -12.73 -16.40 -15.36
CA VAL A 169 -12.83 -15.24 -14.45
C VAL A 169 -13.39 -15.68 -13.09
N LYS A 170 -14.44 -16.52 -13.09
CA LYS A 170 -15.01 -17.06 -11.84
C LYS A 170 -14.02 -17.96 -11.10
N TYR A 171 -13.36 -18.86 -11.81
CA TYR A 171 -12.34 -19.76 -11.26
C TYR A 171 -11.19 -18.97 -10.63
N ASN A 172 -10.64 -17.97 -11.34
CA ASN A 172 -9.56 -17.14 -10.81
C ASN A 172 -10.00 -16.36 -9.56
N LYS A 173 -11.24 -15.83 -9.56
CA LYS A 173 -11.78 -15.13 -8.39
C LYS A 173 -11.92 -16.06 -7.18
N GLU A 174 -12.36 -17.29 -7.38
CA GLU A 174 -12.47 -18.30 -6.31
C GLU A 174 -11.08 -18.73 -5.80
N GLN A 175 -10.11 -18.87 -6.68
CA GLN A 175 -8.72 -19.18 -6.29
C GLN A 175 -8.09 -18.07 -5.45
N GLU A 176 -8.30 -16.81 -5.83
CA GLU A 176 -7.85 -15.67 -5.02
C GLU A 176 -8.56 -15.61 -3.66
N LYS A 177 -9.86 -15.95 -3.61
CA LYS A 177 -10.62 -16.06 -2.36
C LYS A 177 -10.05 -17.16 -1.45
N LYS A 178 -9.80 -18.36 -1.98
CA LYS A 178 -9.20 -19.47 -1.20
C LYS A 178 -7.83 -19.09 -0.63
N LYS A 179 -6.96 -18.46 -1.43
CA LYS A 179 -5.65 -17.97 -0.95
C LYS A 179 -5.79 -16.92 0.14
N ALA A 180 -6.78 -16.02 0.01
CA ALA A 180 -7.05 -15.01 1.04
C ALA A 180 -7.57 -15.63 2.33
N GLU A 181 -8.44 -16.65 2.25
CA GLU A 181 -8.95 -17.40 3.40
C GLU A 181 -7.84 -18.20 4.10
N GLU A 182 -6.98 -18.88 3.34
CA GLU A 182 -5.83 -19.61 3.88
C GLU A 182 -4.87 -18.68 4.63
N LYS A 183 -4.53 -17.53 4.01
CA LYS A 183 -3.69 -16.52 4.65
C LYS A 183 -4.34 -15.90 5.89
N ALA A 184 -5.65 -15.71 5.88
CA ALA A 184 -6.39 -15.22 7.05
C ALA A 184 -6.38 -16.25 8.20
N LEU A 185 -6.48 -17.54 7.88
CA LEU A 185 -6.40 -18.63 8.85
C LEU A 185 -4.98 -18.73 9.47
N GLU A 186 -3.94 -18.58 8.66
CA GLU A 186 -2.55 -18.55 9.11
C GLU A 186 -2.30 -17.40 10.10
N LEU A 187 -2.78 -16.19 9.78
CA LEU A 187 -2.68 -15.03 10.67
C LEU A 187 -3.49 -15.20 11.97
N LEU A 188 -4.63 -15.88 11.91
CA LEU A 188 -5.43 -16.19 13.09
C LEU A 188 -4.66 -17.14 14.02
N HIS A 189 -4.07 -18.20 13.46
CA HIS A 189 -3.25 -19.15 14.22
C HIS A 189 -2.06 -18.46 14.87
N GLU A 190 -1.33 -17.62 14.14
CA GLU A 190 -0.22 -16.83 14.66
C GLU A 190 -0.67 -15.91 15.81
N ARG A 191 -1.84 -15.27 15.70
CA ARG A 191 -2.40 -14.45 16.79
C ARG A 191 -2.75 -15.28 18.03
N GLN A 192 -3.34 -16.46 17.87
CA GLN A 192 -3.65 -17.35 18.99
C GLN A 192 -2.37 -17.81 19.71
N GLU A 193 -1.30 -18.11 18.96
CA GLU A 193 0.00 -18.43 19.53
C GLU A 193 0.61 -17.25 20.31
N GLN A 194 0.48 -16.03 19.80
CA GLN A 194 0.94 -14.82 20.48
C GLN A 194 0.14 -14.55 21.77
N GLU A 195 -1.18 -14.71 21.74
CA GLU A 195 -2.04 -14.56 22.92
C GLU A 195 -1.68 -15.61 23.98
N LEU A 196 -1.46 -16.86 23.58
CA LEU A 196 -0.96 -17.92 24.45
C LEU A 196 0.42 -17.60 25.05
N ALA A 197 1.35 -17.10 24.25
CA ALA A 197 2.67 -16.69 24.75
C ALA A 197 2.55 -15.55 25.78
N MET A 198 1.63 -14.60 25.57
CA MET A 198 1.37 -13.52 26.52
C MET A 198 0.72 -14.01 27.82
N THR A 199 -0.21 -14.97 27.77
CA THR A 199 -0.82 -15.51 28.99
C THR A 199 0.18 -16.32 29.80
N LEU A 200 1.01 -17.15 29.17
CA LEU A 200 2.11 -17.87 29.81
C LEU A 200 3.12 -16.91 30.45
N LEU A 201 3.45 -15.80 29.79
CA LEU A 201 4.34 -14.78 30.34
C LEU A 201 3.71 -14.12 31.59
N LYS A 202 2.41 -13.80 31.56
CA LYS A 202 1.70 -13.25 32.72
C LYS A 202 1.70 -14.23 33.90
N GLN A 203 1.36 -15.50 33.65
CA GLN A 203 1.41 -16.55 34.67
C GLN A 203 2.83 -16.72 35.25
N TYR A 204 3.86 -16.63 34.41
CA TYR A 204 5.24 -16.68 34.88
C TYR A 204 5.61 -15.45 35.73
N GLN A 205 5.18 -14.24 35.35
CA GLN A 205 5.40 -13.03 36.13
C GLN A 205 4.67 -13.09 37.47
N GLU A 206 3.46 -13.64 37.52
CA GLU A 206 2.71 -13.90 38.75
C GLU A 206 3.45 -14.91 39.63
N PHE A 207 3.89 -16.03 39.07
CA PHE A 207 4.72 -17.02 39.78
C PHE A 207 6.01 -16.42 40.35
N VAL A 208 6.70 -15.57 39.58
CA VAL A 208 7.91 -14.87 40.07
C VAL A 208 7.59 -13.88 41.18
N LYS A 209 6.42 -13.21 41.14
CA LYS A 209 5.96 -12.34 42.23
C LYS A 209 5.61 -13.14 43.48
N GLU A 210 4.84 -14.22 43.34
CA GLU A 210 4.46 -15.09 44.45
C GLU A 210 5.69 -15.73 45.11
N THR A 211 6.63 -16.25 44.32
CA THR A 211 7.89 -16.83 44.85
C THR A 211 8.84 -15.77 45.44
N ALA A 212 8.82 -14.53 44.94
CA ALA A 212 9.56 -13.41 45.54
C ALA A 212 8.91 -12.92 46.85
N GLU A 213 7.59 -13.03 46.98
CA GLU A 213 6.86 -12.75 48.23
C GLU A 213 7.04 -13.88 49.26
N GLU A 214 7.03 -15.15 48.83
CA GLU A 214 7.35 -16.31 49.70
C GLU A 214 8.82 -16.29 50.17
N ALA A 215 9.77 -15.87 49.33
CA ALA A 215 11.18 -15.73 49.70
C ALA A 215 11.44 -14.56 50.68
N LYS A 216 10.54 -13.57 50.74
CA LYS A 216 10.51 -12.54 51.80
C LYS A 216 9.65 -12.93 53.00
N GLY A 217 8.90 -14.02 52.91
CA GLY A 217 7.91 -14.49 53.87
C GLY A 217 8.41 -15.61 54.79
N GLY A 218 9.57 -15.45 55.41
CA GLY A 218 9.85 -16.16 56.66
C GLY A 218 8.91 -15.65 57.75
N LYS A 219 7.71 -16.27 57.85
CA LYS A 219 6.55 -15.89 58.67
C LYS A 219 5.81 -14.67 58.11
N ALA A 220 4.60 -14.89 57.60
CA ALA A 220 3.69 -13.85 57.11
C ALA A 220 3.68 -12.64 58.06
N GLU A 221 4.36 -11.56 57.64
CA GLU A 221 4.36 -10.30 58.35
C GLU A 221 3.02 -9.63 58.02
N ALA A 222 2.13 -9.60 59.01
CA ALA A 222 0.87 -8.88 58.87
C ALA A 222 1.18 -7.42 58.50
N ASP A 223 0.49 -6.89 57.47
CA ASP A 223 0.59 -5.51 56.96
C ASP A 223 0.97 -4.54 58.11
N PRO A 224 2.11 -3.83 58.02
CA PRO A 224 2.57 -2.91 59.08
C PRO A 224 1.53 -1.87 59.51
N ASN A 225 0.56 -1.56 58.64
CA ASN A 225 -0.53 -0.63 58.90
C ASN A 225 -1.81 -1.31 59.41
N LYS A 226 -1.84 -2.64 59.56
CA LYS A 226 -3.00 -3.35 60.10
C LYS A 226 -3.13 -3.07 61.60
N PRO A 227 -4.30 -2.57 62.05
CA PRO A 227 -4.57 -2.35 63.46
C PRO A 227 -4.30 -3.63 64.29
N LYS A 228 -3.63 -3.46 65.44
CA LYS A 228 -3.37 -4.58 66.36
C LYS A 228 -4.68 -5.01 67.02
N ARG A 229 -4.90 -6.32 67.18
CA ARG A 229 -6.11 -6.87 67.79
C ARG A 229 -6.34 -6.31 69.19
N ASN A 230 -7.62 -6.17 69.55
CA ASN A 230 -8.02 -5.77 70.89
C ASN A 230 -7.57 -6.78 71.96
N LEU A 231 -7.20 -6.26 73.12
CA LEU A 231 -6.79 -7.05 74.28
C LEU A 231 -8.02 -7.46 75.11
N SER A 232 -8.03 -8.69 75.61
CA SER A 232 -9.07 -9.17 76.52
C SER A 232 -8.87 -8.65 77.95
N ALA A 233 -9.92 -8.72 78.77
CA ALA A 233 -9.88 -8.29 80.17
C ALA A 233 -8.75 -8.98 80.96
N PHE A 234 -8.55 -10.28 80.71
CA PHE A 234 -7.45 -11.03 81.28
C PHE A 234 -6.07 -10.52 80.81
N MET A 235 -5.92 -10.12 79.55
CA MET A 235 -4.65 -9.62 79.02
C MET A 235 -4.26 -8.28 79.66
N PHE A 236 -5.22 -7.36 79.88
CA PHE A 236 -4.97 -6.13 80.64
C PHE A 236 -4.61 -6.42 82.10
N PHE A 237 -5.29 -7.37 82.74
CA PHE A 237 -4.92 -7.80 84.09
C PHE A 237 -3.53 -8.44 84.15
N SER A 238 -3.19 -9.26 83.16
CA SER A 238 -1.90 -9.94 83.06
C SER A 238 -0.76 -8.97 82.82
N THR A 239 -0.95 -7.95 81.99
CA THR A 239 0.09 -6.93 81.75
C THR A 239 0.32 -6.06 82.98
N GLU A 240 -0.75 -5.58 83.65
CA GLU A 240 -0.64 -4.81 84.89
C GLU A 240 0.02 -5.64 86.02
N THR A 241 -0.43 -6.87 86.22
CA THR A 241 0.06 -7.74 87.31
C THR A 241 1.49 -8.22 87.04
N ARG A 242 1.83 -8.54 85.78
CA ARG A 242 3.21 -8.89 85.41
C ARG A 242 4.16 -7.73 85.69
N LYS A 243 3.78 -6.50 85.31
CA LYS A 243 4.58 -5.30 85.58
C LYS A 243 4.76 -5.07 87.09
N ALA A 244 3.68 -5.16 87.86
CA ALA A 244 3.73 -5.00 89.32
C ALA A 244 4.58 -6.08 90.02
N LYS A 245 4.61 -7.31 89.49
CA LYS A 245 5.45 -8.40 90.04
C LYS A 245 6.93 -8.23 89.65
N MET A 246 7.22 -7.79 88.43
CA MET A 246 8.59 -7.46 88.00
C MET A 246 9.17 -6.29 88.79
N GLU A 247 8.39 -5.23 89.07
CA GLU A 247 8.82 -4.07 89.85
C GLU A 247 9.10 -4.40 91.33
N LYS A 248 8.42 -5.42 91.88
CA LYS A 248 8.68 -5.95 93.23
C LYS A 248 9.88 -6.89 93.32
N GLY A 249 10.66 -7.03 92.24
CA GLY A 249 11.88 -7.84 92.22
C GLY A 249 11.64 -9.35 92.17
N VAL A 250 10.45 -9.79 91.72
CA VAL A 250 10.17 -11.22 91.54
C VAL A 250 10.84 -11.68 90.24
N ASP A 251 12.05 -12.23 90.34
CA ASP A 251 12.77 -12.87 89.23
C ASP A 251 12.28 -14.31 89.04
N ALA A 252 11.06 -14.44 88.53
CA ALA A 252 10.45 -15.71 88.15
C ALA A 252 10.31 -15.79 86.64
N SER A 253 10.40 -16.99 86.07
CA SER A 253 10.31 -17.17 84.62
C SER A 253 8.94 -16.71 84.10
N PHE A 254 8.88 -16.23 82.84
CA PHE A 254 7.62 -15.79 82.20
C PHE A 254 6.49 -16.82 82.34
N THR A 255 6.85 -18.11 82.29
CA THR A 255 5.93 -19.25 82.45
C THR A 255 5.35 -19.35 83.86
N GLU A 256 6.16 -19.15 84.89
CA GLU A 256 5.73 -19.17 86.29
C GLU A 256 4.88 -17.94 86.65
N LEU A 257 5.29 -16.76 86.17
CA LEU A 257 4.50 -15.54 86.31
C LEU A 257 3.13 -15.67 85.65
N SER A 258 3.08 -16.23 84.45
CA SER A 258 1.81 -16.45 83.73
C SER A 258 0.88 -17.42 84.47
N LYS A 259 1.41 -18.49 85.08
CA LYS A 259 0.62 -19.41 85.93
C LYS A 259 0.06 -18.71 87.17
N LEU A 260 0.89 -17.98 87.92
CA LEU A 260 0.46 -17.24 89.12
C LEU A 260 -0.59 -16.17 88.80
N ILE A 261 -0.44 -15.47 87.68
CA ILE A 261 -1.42 -14.47 87.20
C ILE A 261 -2.75 -15.15 86.84
N GLY A 262 -2.72 -16.33 86.20
CA GLY A 262 -3.92 -17.10 85.89
C GLY A 262 -4.72 -17.49 87.14
N GLU A 263 -4.03 -17.93 88.20
CA GLU A 263 -4.66 -18.27 89.48
C GLU A 263 -5.23 -17.04 90.19
N GLU A 264 -4.52 -15.90 90.19
CA GLU A 264 -4.99 -14.64 90.75
C GLU A 264 -6.22 -14.11 90.00
N TRP A 265 -6.26 -14.26 88.67
CA TRP A 265 -7.44 -13.94 87.88
C TRP A 265 -8.63 -14.83 88.23
N GLY A 266 -8.40 -16.14 88.44
CA GLY A 266 -9.41 -17.08 88.91
C GLY A 266 -10.03 -16.67 90.24
N LYS A 267 -9.20 -16.21 91.18
CA LYS A 267 -9.59 -15.77 92.55
C LYS A 267 -10.12 -14.32 92.61
N LEU A 268 -10.03 -13.56 91.53
CA LEU A 268 -10.47 -12.15 91.49
C LEU A 268 -12.00 -12.05 91.59
N SER A 269 -12.49 -11.13 92.42
CA SER A 269 -13.92 -10.85 92.54
C SER A 269 -14.48 -10.18 91.29
N ALA A 270 -15.79 -10.37 91.03
CA ALA A 270 -16.48 -9.76 89.89
C ALA A 270 -16.31 -8.23 89.83
N ALA A 271 -16.26 -7.55 90.98
CA ALA A 271 -16.03 -6.10 91.05
C ALA A 271 -14.64 -5.68 90.54
N LYS A 272 -13.59 -6.47 90.79
CA LYS A 272 -12.24 -6.20 90.30
C LYS A 272 -12.09 -6.61 88.82
N LYS A 273 -12.77 -7.68 88.39
CA LYS A 273 -12.83 -8.09 86.97
C LYS A 273 -13.52 -7.03 86.10
N LYS A 274 -14.56 -6.38 86.63
CA LYS A 274 -15.30 -5.31 85.96
C LYS A 274 -14.43 -4.12 85.52
N LYS A 275 -13.33 -3.81 86.23
CA LYS A 275 -12.34 -2.79 85.80
C LYS A 275 -11.73 -3.18 84.45
N TYR A 276 -11.30 -4.43 84.35
CA TYR A 276 -10.59 -4.96 83.18
C TYR A 276 -11.54 -5.28 82.02
N GLU A 277 -12.79 -5.67 82.31
CA GLU A 277 -13.86 -5.82 81.32
C GLU A 277 -14.14 -4.49 80.61
N LYS A 278 -14.28 -3.39 81.36
CA LYS A 278 -14.42 -2.05 80.76
C LYS A 278 -13.23 -1.64 79.89
N MET A 279 -12.00 -1.97 80.31
CA MET A 279 -10.80 -1.70 79.51
C MET A 279 -10.78 -2.53 78.21
N ALA A 280 -11.22 -3.79 78.26
CA ALA A 280 -11.33 -4.65 77.10
C ALA A 280 -12.43 -4.21 76.12
N GLU A 281 -13.56 -3.72 76.63
CA GLU A 281 -14.64 -3.14 75.83
C GLU A 281 -14.17 -1.87 75.10
N ALA A 282 -13.54 -0.93 75.80
CA ALA A 282 -12.97 0.28 75.19
C ALA A 282 -11.91 -0.07 74.13
N ASP A 283 -11.11 -1.13 74.36
CA ASP A 283 -10.11 -1.58 73.40
C ASP A 283 -10.71 -2.28 72.17
N ALA A 284 -11.83 -2.98 72.36
CA ALA A 284 -12.62 -3.55 71.29
C ALA A 284 -13.21 -2.46 70.38
N GLU A 285 -13.69 -1.37 70.96
CA GLU A 285 -14.18 -0.21 70.22
C GLU A 285 -13.05 0.47 69.42
N ARG A 286 -11.89 0.67 70.05
CA ARG A 286 -10.68 1.19 69.38
C ARG A 286 -10.28 0.33 68.18
N TYR A 287 -10.18 -0.98 68.37
CA TYR A 287 -9.83 -1.91 67.29
C TYR A 287 -10.88 -1.91 66.18
N ARG A 288 -12.18 -1.86 66.52
CA ARG A 288 -13.26 -1.80 65.53
C ARG A 288 -13.17 -0.53 64.69
N ALA A 289 -13.00 0.64 65.33
CA ALA A 289 -12.88 1.91 64.62
C ALA A 289 -11.64 1.95 63.71
N GLU A 290 -10.49 1.50 64.19
CA GLU A 290 -9.25 1.42 63.39
C GLU A 290 -9.40 0.46 62.21
N MET A 291 -10.10 -0.68 62.39
CA MET A 291 -10.37 -1.65 61.32
C MET A 291 -11.33 -1.11 60.25
N GLU A 292 -12.32 -0.30 60.62
CA GLU A 292 -13.22 0.35 59.66
C GLU A 292 -12.46 1.37 58.78
N VAL A 293 -11.55 2.14 59.37
CA VAL A 293 -10.66 3.05 58.63
C VAL A 293 -9.69 2.28 57.73
N TYR A 294 -9.08 1.21 58.23
CA TYR A 294 -8.19 0.36 57.45
C TYR A 294 -8.90 -0.30 56.24
N ASN A 295 -10.10 -0.87 56.47
CA ASN A 295 -10.87 -1.52 55.41
C ASN A 295 -11.37 -0.53 54.35
N SER A 296 -11.80 0.67 54.77
CA SER A 296 -12.22 1.72 53.83
C SER A 296 -11.06 2.26 52.99
N GLY A 297 -9.88 2.43 53.59
CA GLY A 297 -8.66 2.78 52.86
C GLY A 297 -8.27 1.73 51.81
N LYS A 298 -8.33 0.44 52.16
CA LYS A 298 -8.07 -0.67 51.23
C LYS A 298 -9.10 -0.75 50.10
N ALA A 299 -10.36 -0.50 50.38
CA ALA A 299 -11.40 -0.44 49.35
C ALA A 299 -11.21 0.74 48.38
N ALA A 300 -10.79 1.91 48.89
CA ALA A 300 -10.48 3.08 48.06
C ALA A 300 -9.23 2.86 47.19
N GLU A 301 -8.18 2.22 47.73
CA GLU A 301 -6.97 1.83 46.98
C GLU A 301 -7.30 0.85 45.84
N ALA A 302 -8.14 -0.14 46.11
CA ALA A 302 -8.61 -1.10 45.10
C ALA A 302 -9.48 -0.43 44.02
N ALA A 303 -10.37 0.49 44.41
CA ALA A 303 -11.21 1.25 43.47
C ALA A 303 -10.37 2.19 42.59
N ALA A 304 -9.35 2.85 43.15
CA ALA A 304 -8.42 3.69 42.39
C ALA A 304 -7.58 2.87 41.40
N ALA A 305 -7.13 1.67 41.79
CA ALA A 305 -6.42 0.75 40.89
C ALA A 305 -7.32 0.29 39.73
N ALA A 306 -8.56 -0.10 40.02
CA ALA A 306 -9.54 -0.51 39.00
C ALA A 306 -9.91 0.64 38.04
N ALA A 307 -10.04 1.87 38.56
CA ALA A 307 -10.28 3.05 37.73
C ALA A 307 -9.11 3.38 36.81
N ALA A 308 -7.86 3.30 37.31
CA ALA A 308 -6.66 3.51 36.50
C ALA A 308 -6.48 2.41 35.42
N GLU A 309 -6.86 1.18 35.72
CA GLU A 309 -6.88 0.08 34.75
C GLU A 309 -7.94 0.28 33.66
N ALA A 310 -9.15 0.71 34.04
CA ALA A 310 -10.22 1.03 33.09
C ALA A 310 -9.86 2.22 32.18
N GLU A 311 -9.19 3.24 32.72
CA GLU A 311 -8.70 4.39 31.93
C GLU A 311 -7.65 3.94 30.90
N ARG A 312 -6.67 3.12 31.32
CA ARG A 312 -5.66 2.51 30.42
C ARG A 312 -6.30 1.66 29.34
N ALA A 313 -7.28 0.82 29.68
CA ALA A 313 -8.00 0.01 28.70
C ALA A 313 -8.78 0.86 27.68
N SER A 314 -9.31 2.01 28.10
CA SER A 314 -9.96 2.96 27.17
C SER A 314 -8.96 3.67 26.26
N ALA A 315 -7.78 4.01 26.78
CA ALA A 315 -6.68 4.60 26.01
C ALA A 315 -6.12 3.61 24.97
N GLU A 316 -5.99 2.33 25.32
CA GLU A 316 -5.60 1.28 24.38
C GLU A 316 -6.66 1.06 23.29
N ARG A 317 -7.96 1.10 23.63
CA ARG A 317 -9.05 0.97 22.66
C ARG A 317 -9.10 2.13 21.65
N THR A 318 -8.84 3.36 22.11
CA THR A 318 -8.78 4.54 21.22
C THR A 318 -7.56 4.51 20.31
N GLN A 319 -6.40 4.07 20.82
CA GLN A 319 -5.20 3.83 19.98
C GLN A 319 -5.43 2.73 18.94
N ALA A 320 -6.09 1.62 19.31
CA ALA A 320 -6.44 0.55 18.38
C ALA A 320 -7.38 1.03 17.25
N GLN A 321 -8.36 1.89 17.56
CA GLN A 321 -9.24 2.48 16.55
C GLN A 321 -8.51 3.45 15.62
N ALA A 322 -7.53 4.21 16.12
CA ALA A 322 -6.70 5.08 15.30
C ALA A 322 -5.85 4.29 14.30
N LEU A 323 -5.23 3.18 14.73
CA LEU A 323 -4.45 2.30 13.86
C LEU A 323 -5.29 1.67 12.74
N VAL A 324 -6.52 1.24 13.05
CA VAL A 324 -7.45 0.71 12.03
C VAL A 324 -7.79 1.77 10.98
N LYS A 325 -7.95 3.04 11.39
CA LYS A 325 -8.20 4.16 10.48
C LYS A 325 -7.00 4.46 9.59
N GLU A 326 -5.78 4.36 10.12
CA GLU A 326 -4.55 4.55 9.34
C GLU A 326 -4.33 3.43 8.32
N MET A 327 -4.55 2.18 8.69
CA MET A 327 -4.48 1.04 7.76
C MET A 327 -5.47 1.20 6.60
N ARG A 328 -6.68 1.71 6.86
CA ARG A 328 -7.67 2.02 5.82
C ARG A 328 -7.17 3.12 4.89
N ASN A 329 -6.61 4.20 5.43
CA ASN A 329 -6.05 5.29 4.64
C ASN A 329 -4.84 4.82 3.80
N GLU A 330 -4.01 3.90 4.32
CA GLU A 330 -2.88 3.32 3.59
C GLU A 330 -3.35 2.45 2.40
N THR A 331 -4.44 1.70 2.57
CA THR A 331 -5.03 0.93 1.46
C THR A 331 -5.62 1.83 0.37
N GLU A 332 -6.23 2.95 0.77
CA GLU A 332 -6.80 3.94 -0.15
C GLU A 332 -5.70 4.71 -0.90
N ALA A 333 -4.64 5.09 -0.20
CA ALA A 333 -3.41 5.65 -0.76
C ALA A 333 -2.76 4.76 -1.83
N LYS A 334 -2.60 3.46 -1.54
CA LYS A 334 -2.05 2.49 -2.49
C LYS A 334 -2.92 2.34 -3.74
N LYS A 335 -4.24 2.44 -3.59
CA LYS A 335 -5.19 2.41 -4.71
C LYS A 335 -5.03 3.65 -5.59
N LEU A 336 -5.01 4.85 -5.00
CA LEU A 336 -4.83 6.11 -5.73
C LEU A 336 -3.47 6.19 -6.44
N LEU A 337 -2.39 5.71 -5.81
CA LEU A 337 -1.07 5.64 -6.44
C LEU A 337 -1.06 4.72 -7.67
N LYS A 338 -1.80 3.61 -7.62
CA LYS A 338 -1.92 2.67 -8.75
C LYS A 338 -2.73 3.29 -9.90
N GLU A 339 -3.76 4.07 -9.59
CA GLU A 339 -4.55 4.81 -10.57
C GLU A 339 -3.73 5.93 -11.22
N HIS A 340 -2.94 6.68 -10.43
CA HIS A 340 -2.05 7.72 -10.93
C HIS A 340 -0.97 7.16 -11.88
N LYS A 341 -0.32 6.05 -11.52
CA LYS A 341 0.67 5.39 -12.40
C LYS A 341 0.06 4.93 -13.73
N LYS A 342 -1.18 4.44 -13.71
CA LYS A 342 -1.91 4.07 -14.94
C LYS A 342 -2.25 5.28 -15.80
N ALA A 343 -2.63 6.40 -15.19
CA ALA A 343 -2.91 7.65 -15.90
C ALA A 343 -1.65 8.21 -16.56
N GLU A 344 -0.51 8.22 -15.84
CA GLU A 344 0.78 8.67 -16.38
C GLU A 344 1.25 7.82 -17.56
N GLU A 345 1.07 6.49 -17.49
CA GLU A 345 1.43 5.58 -18.58
C GLU A 345 0.52 5.76 -19.81
N ALA A 346 -0.77 6.03 -19.59
CA ALA A 346 -1.71 6.35 -20.66
C ALA A 346 -1.37 7.69 -21.36
N GLU A 347 -0.97 8.71 -20.59
CA GLU A 347 -0.54 10.00 -21.13
C GLU A 347 0.76 9.87 -21.94
N ARG A 348 1.77 9.15 -21.42
CA ARG A 348 3.01 8.87 -22.15
C ARG A 348 2.75 8.12 -23.46
N LYS A 349 1.78 7.18 -23.45
CA LYS A 349 1.37 6.46 -24.66
C LYS A 349 0.67 7.38 -25.65
N ALA A 350 -0.24 8.25 -25.19
CA ALA A 350 -0.90 9.25 -26.03
C ALA A 350 0.11 10.20 -26.71
N VAL A 351 1.08 10.72 -25.96
CA VAL A 351 2.16 11.58 -26.49
C VAL A 351 3.03 10.82 -27.52
N ARG A 352 3.29 9.52 -27.30
CA ARG A 352 4.04 8.69 -28.26
C ARG A 352 3.26 8.46 -29.56
N GLU A 353 1.96 8.22 -29.47
CA GLU A 353 1.08 8.06 -30.64
C GLU A 353 0.88 9.40 -31.38
N GLU A 354 0.78 10.53 -30.67
CA GLU A 354 0.74 11.87 -31.27
C GLU A 354 2.04 12.18 -32.04
N LYS A 355 3.21 11.86 -31.46
CA LYS A 355 4.50 12.01 -32.15
C LYS A 355 4.60 11.10 -33.38
N LYS A 356 4.08 9.87 -33.32
CA LYS A 356 4.00 8.98 -34.49
C LYS A 356 3.06 9.53 -35.56
N ALA A 357 1.88 10.03 -35.17
CA ALA A 357 0.93 10.65 -36.10
C ALA A 357 1.52 11.90 -36.77
N LYS A 358 2.21 12.77 -36.02
CA LYS A 358 2.94 13.93 -36.57
C LYS A 358 4.09 13.53 -37.50
N LYS A 359 4.76 12.40 -37.23
CA LYS A 359 5.81 11.85 -38.12
C LYS A 359 5.22 11.22 -39.38
N ALA A 360 4.09 10.52 -39.27
CA ALA A 360 3.36 9.93 -40.39
C ALA A 360 2.71 11.00 -41.29
N ALA A 361 2.15 12.06 -40.72
CA ALA A 361 1.63 13.22 -41.47
C ALA A 361 2.73 13.95 -42.26
N LYS A 362 4.00 13.84 -41.82
CA LYS A 362 5.17 14.36 -42.54
C LYS A 362 5.78 13.35 -43.53
N ALA A 363 5.32 12.10 -43.56
CA ALA A 363 5.93 11.02 -44.34
C ALA A 363 5.52 10.98 -45.83
N GLY A 364 4.62 11.87 -46.27
CA GLY A 364 4.25 12.05 -47.69
C GLY A 364 4.44 13.48 -48.21
N MET A 365 4.83 14.44 -47.36
CA MET A 365 4.95 15.84 -47.77
C MET A 365 6.24 16.04 -48.58
N PRO A 366 6.17 16.66 -49.78
CA PRO A 366 7.34 17.08 -50.52
C PRO A 366 8.34 17.83 -49.61
N LYS A 367 9.63 17.58 -49.79
CA LYS A 367 10.67 18.24 -48.96
C LYS A 367 10.93 19.64 -49.49
N ARG A 368 11.06 20.60 -48.58
CA ARG A 368 11.37 21.99 -48.93
C ARG A 368 12.62 22.07 -49.82
N PRO A 369 12.62 22.95 -50.83
CA PRO A 369 13.72 23.07 -51.78
C PRO A 369 14.95 23.60 -51.05
N ALA A 370 16.13 23.13 -51.44
CA ALA A 370 17.38 23.67 -50.90
C ALA A 370 17.55 25.12 -51.38
N THR A 371 17.87 26.02 -50.46
CA THR A 371 18.16 27.42 -50.79
C THR A 371 19.50 27.53 -51.54
N ALA A 372 19.73 28.67 -52.21
CA ALA A 372 20.97 28.93 -52.96
C ALA A 372 22.23 28.69 -52.11
N TYR A 373 22.19 29.13 -50.86
CA TYR A 373 23.24 28.88 -49.87
C TYR A 373 23.47 27.39 -49.61
N LEU A 374 22.42 26.59 -49.41
CA LEU A 374 22.55 25.16 -49.12
C LEU A 374 23.05 24.37 -50.34
N LEU A 375 22.60 24.74 -51.54
CA LEU A 375 23.09 24.15 -52.79
C LEU A 375 24.59 24.44 -52.97
N TRP A 376 25.02 25.67 -52.70
CA TRP A 376 26.43 26.03 -52.72
C TRP A 376 27.22 25.31 -51.62
N CYS A 377 26.70 25.25 -50.39
CA CYS A 377 27.34 24.52 -49.31
C CYS A 377 27.57 23.06 -49.68
N ASN A 378 26.58 22.38 -50.27
CA ASN A 378 26.71 20.99 -50.69
C ASN A 378 27.76 20.82 -51.80
N ALA A 379 27.78 21.72 -52.78
CA ALA A 379 28.75 21.68 -53.88
C ALA A 379 30.20 21.96 -53.41
N ASN A 380 30.35 22.80 -52.39
CA ASN A 380 31.66 23.25 -51.91
C ASN A 380 32.13 22.58 -50.61
N ARG A 381 31.31 21.70 -50.03
CA ARG A 381 31.61 20.99 -48.78
C ARG A 381 32.82 20.08 -48.91
N GLU A 382 32.94 19.35 -50.00
CA GLU A 382 34.08 18.46 -50.24
C GLU A 382 35.38 19.24 -50.42
N ASN A 383 35.33 20.36 -51.15
CA ASN A 383 36.47 21.28 -51.32
C ASN A 383 36.90 21.90 -49.98
N MET A 384 35.95 22.30 -49.13
CA MET A 384 36.26 22.84 -47.80
C MET A 384 36.77 21.77 -46.84
N GLN A 385 36.26 20.54 -46.92
CA GLN A 385 36.74 19.42 -46.12
C GLN A 385 38.15 18.98 -46.52
N ALA A 386 38.50 19.07 -47.80
CA ALA A 386 39.86 18.80 -48.29
C ALA A 386 40.87 19.88 -47.86
N ARG A 387 40.44 21.15 -47.76
CA ARG A 387 41.27 22.27 -47.29
C ARG A 387 41.39 22.33 -45.76
N HIS A 388 40.42 21.77 -45.06
CA HIS A 388 40.39 21.69 -43.59
C HIS A 388 40.19 20.24 -43.12
N PRO A 389 41.15 19.33 -43.41
CA PRO A 389 41.06 17.93 -42.99
C PRO A 389 41.17 17.84 -41.47
N GLY A 390 40.03 17.66 -40.80
CA GLY A 390 39.92 17.58 -39.33
C GLY A 390 38.86 18.49 -38.70
N ALA A 391 38.29 19.43 -39.45
CA ALA A 391 37.20 20.27 -38.96
C ALA A 391 35.89 19.46 -38.79
N GLY A 392 35.30 19.51 -37.60
CA GLY A 392 34.00 18.88 -37.32
C GLY A 392 32.84 19.56 -38.03
N PHE A 393 31.65 18.93 -38.03
CA PHE A 393 30.46 19.43 -38.73
C PHE A 393 30.11 20.89 -38.40
N THR A 394 30.21 21.27 -37.12
CA THR A 394 29.90 22.63 -36.64
C THR A 394 30.87 23.67 -37.18
N ASP A 395 32.17 23.35 -37.25
CA ASP A 395 33.20 24.27 -37.72
C ASP A 395 33.21 24.38 -39.24
N MET A 396 32.98 23.26 -39.94
CA MET A 396 32.77 23.22 -41.39
C MET A 396 31.60 24.11 -41.82
N THR A 397 30.50 24.10 -41.06
CA THR A 397 29.33 24.93 -41.34
C THR A 397 29.64 26.42 -41.21
N LYS A 398 30.47 26.82 -40.23
CA LYS A 398 30.91 28.22 -40.06
C LYS A 398 31.82 28.66 -41.21
N LEU A 399 32.80 27.81 -41.59
CA LEU A 399 33.71 28.08 -42.71
C LEU A 399 32.95 28.23 -44.04
N LEU A 400 31.96 27.36 -44.28
CA LEU A 400 31.08 27.49 -45.45
C LEU A 400 30.24 28.78 -45.38
N ALA A 401 29.72 29.17 -44.22
CA ALA A 401 28.97 30.42 -44.08
C ALA A 401 29.83 31.66 -44.38
N GLU A 402 31.10 31.67 -43.94
CA GLU A 402 32.05 32.75 -44.23
C GLU A 402 32.41 32.82 -45.71
N ALA A 403 32.71 31.68 -46.33
CA ALA A 403 33.03 31.64 -47.76
C ALA A 403 31.83 31.96 -48.67
N TRP A 404 30.58 31.68 -48.24
CA TRP A 404 29.39 32.13 -48.95
C TRP A 404 29.16 33.65 -48.86
N LYS A 405 29.68 34.32 -47.84
CA LYS A 405 29.61 35.79 -47.75
C LYS A 405 30.60 36.47 -48.70
N GLY A 406 31.70 35.81 -49.02
CA GLY A 406 32.76 36.32 -49.90
C GLY A 406 32.70 35.80 -51.34
N ILE A 407 31.64 35.10 -51.74
CA ILE A 407 31.45 34.64 -53.12
C ILE A 407 31.08 35.82 -54.04
N ASP A 408 31.61 35.81 -55.26
CA ASP A 408 31.25 36.81 -56.26
C ASP A 408 29.76 36.74 -56.64
N GLN A 409 29.19 37.90 -56.96
CA GLN A 409 27.75 38.02 -57.24
C GLN A 409 27.31 37.14 -58.41
N GLU A 410 28.15 36.97 -59.42
CA GLU A 410 27.87 36.12 -60.59
C GLU A 410 27.82 34.64 -60.22
N GLU A 411 28.78 34.16 -59.43
CA GLU A 411 28.76 32.78 -58.93
C GLU A 411 27.57 32.56 -57.98
N ARG A 412 27.23 33.56 -57.16
CA ARG A 412 26.05 33.53 -56.30
C ARG A 412 24.75 33.42 -57.12
N ALA A 413 24.67 34.15 -58.23
CA ALA A 413 23.52 34.15 -59.12
C ALA A 413 23.28 32.77 -59.75
N VAL A 414 24.34 32.01 -60.05
CA VAL A 414 24.20 30.62 -60.55
C VAL A 414 23.48 29.73 -59.53
N PHE A 415 23.82 29.85 -58.24
CA PHE A 415 23.15 29.07 -57.19
C PHE A 415 21.77 29.62 -56.84
N GLN A 416 21.53 30.93 -56.98
CA GLN A 416 20.21 31.54 -56.87
C GLN A 416 19.27 31.02 -57.96
N GLY A 417 19.68 31.02 -59.23
CA GLY A 417 18.88 30.46 -60.32
C GLY A 417 18.57 28.97 -60.13
N ARG A 418 19.54 28.17 -59.65
CA ARG A 418 19.29 26.75 -59.31
C ARG A 418 18.28 26.60 -58.17
N ALA A 419 18.34 27.46 -57.15
CA ALA A 419 17.39 27.45 -56.05
C ALA A 419 15.98 27.88 -56.48
N GLU A 420 15.86 28.82 -57.41
CA GLU A 420 14.58 29.24 -57.99
C GLU A 420 13.92 28.13 -58.80
N VAL A 421 14.68 27.41 -59.62
CA VAL A 421 14.18 26.24 -60.37
C VAL A 421 13.71 25.15 -59.41
N GLU A 422 14.50 24.85 -58.38
CA GLU A 422 14.15 23.86 -57.36
C GLU A 422 12.93 24.31 -56.54
N ALA A 423 12.80 25.60 -56.25
CA ALA A 423 11.64 26.18 -55.59
C ALA A 423 10.38 26.11 -56.44
N ALA A 424 10.47 26.39 -57.75
CA ALA A 424 9.37 26.24 -58.68
C ALA A 424 8.92 24.78 -58.79
N ARG A 425 9.87 23.82 -58.86
CA ARG A 425 9.58 22.38 -58.84
C ARG A 425 8.82 21.98 -57.57
N TYR A 426 9.31 22.40 -56.41
CA TYR A 426 8.66 22.13 -55.13
C TYR A 426 7.27 22.76 -55.04
N GLN A 427 7.06 23.97 -55.57
CA GLN A 427 5.74 24.60 -55.61
C GLN A 427 4.75 23.79 -56.44
N GLN A 428 5.18 23.25 -57.59
CA GLN A 428 4.36 22.37 -58.42
C GLN A 428 4.07 21.03 -57.71
N GLU A 429 5.07 20.42 -57.08
CA GLU A 429 4.92 19.16 -56.33
C GLU A 429 4.00 19.34 -55.10
N MET A 430 4.12 20.46 -54.38
CA MET A 430 3.22 20.81 -53.27
C MET A 430 1.80 21.12 -53.75
N ALA A 431 1.63 21.73 -54.92
CA ALA A 431 0.31 21.98 -55.49
C ALA A 431 -0.38 20.66 -55.88
N ALA A 432 0.35 19.72 -56.50
CA ALA A 432 -0.13 18.37 -56.76
C ALA A 432 -0.47 17.62 -55.46
N TYR A 433 0.43 17.66 -54.46
CA TYR A 433 0.19 17.05 -53.15
C TYR A 433 -1.05 17.61 -52.45
N ARG A 434 -1.28 18.93 -52.51
CA ARG A 434 -2.47 19.59 -51.97
C ARG A 434 -3.75 19.20 -52.72
N ALA A 435 -3.67 18.98 -54.04
CA ALA A 435 -4.80 18.52 -54.84
C ALA A 435 -5.15 17.04 -54.56
N GLU A 436 -4.14 16.20 -54.32
CA GLU A 436 -4.32 14.78 -53.99
C GLU A 436 -4.72 14.52 -52.53
N HIS A 437 -4.45 15.46 -51.62
CA HIS A 437 -4.71 15.34 -50.18
C HIS A 437 -5.52 16.53 -49.61
N PRO A 438 -6.80 16.71 -50.03
CA PRO A 438 -7.62 17.87 -49.63
C PRO A 438 -7.86 17.96 -48.11
N ASP A 439 -8.06 16.84 -47.40
CA ASP A 439 -8.29 16.83 -45.95
C ASP A 439 -7.07 17.26 -45.10
N ALA A 440 -5.84 17.12 -45.62
CA ALA A 440 -4.63 17.55 -44.93
C ALA A 440 -4.42 19.09 -45.01
N THR A 441 -5.08 19.77 -45.95
CA THR A 441 -4.90 21.21 -46.20
C THR A 441 -5.77 22.09 -45.30
N SER A 442 -6.95 21.62 -44.90
CA SER A 442 -7.84 22.33 -43.96
C SER A 442 -7.18 22.54 -42.59
N SER A 443 -6.40 21.55 -42.11
CA SER A 443 -5.72 21.61 -40.81
C SER A 443 -4.49 22.54 -40.77
N LEU A 444 -3.84 22.81 -41.91
CA LEU A 444 -2.61 23.62 -41.94
C LEU A 444 -2.87 25.13 -42.00
N MET A 445 -4.00 25.59 -42.55
CA MET A 445 -4.38 27.01 -42.51
C MET A 445 -4.77 27.47 -41.09
N GLU A 446 -5.18 26.54 -40.22
CA GLU A 446 -5.60 26.86 -38.85
C GLU A 446 -4.44 26.94 -37.84
N SER A 447 -3.22 26.50 -38.23
CA SER A 447 -2.02 26.55 -37.38
C SER A 447 -0.88 27.44 -37.91
N GLY A 448 -1.12 28.17 -39.00
CA GLY A 448 -0.10 28.93 -39.74
C GLY A 448 -0.22 30.46 -39.71
N SER A 449 -1.08 31.04 -38.86
CA SER A 449 -1.11 32.50 -38.64
C SER A 449 -0.34 32.87 -37.37
N CYS A 450 0.99 32.82 -37.45
CA CYS A 450 1.88 33.49 -36.50
C CYS A 450 3.16 33.92 -37.25
N SER A 451 3.38 35.24 -37.25
CA SER A 451 4.53 36.02 -37.71
C SER A 451 4.88 36.00 -39.20
N GLY A 452 4.37 37.01 -39.91
CA GLY A 452 4.88 37.47 -41.20
C GLY A 452 4.72 38.98 -41.32
N SER A 453 5.32 39.75 -40.39
CA SER A 453 5.46 41.21 -40.55
C SER A 453 6.84 41.51 -41.10
N VAL A 454 6.88 41.64 -42.42
CA VAL A 454 7.64 42.61 -43.22
C VAL A 454 8.73 43.38 -42.44
N MET A 455 10.00 43.03 -42.66
CA MET A 455 11.08 44.01 -42.66
C MET A 455 11.37 44.33 -44.13
N GLY A 456 11.01 45.54 -44.53
CA GLY A 456 11.44 46.12 -45.81
C GLY A 456 12.88 46.59 -45.67
N ASP A 457 13.74 46.10 -46.55
CA ASP A 457 15.01 46.75 -46.87
C ASP A 457 14.71 47.73 -48.01
N ASP A 458 14.48 48.99 -47.67
CA ASP A 458 14.52 50.10 -48.64
C ASP A 458 15.97 50.55 -48.84
N GLU A 459 16.26 50.76 -50.12
CA GLU A 459 17.53 51.13 -50.71
C GLU A 459 18.20 52.34 -50.03
N VAL A 460 19.50 52.22 -49.74
CA VAL A 460 20.41 53.37 -49.69
C VAL A 460 21.34 53.26 -50.89
N SER A 461 20.90 53.86 -51.99
CA SER A 461 21.77 54.21 -53.12
C SER A 461 22.37 55.59 -52.86
N SER A 462 23.69 55.68 -52.99
CA SER A 462 24.49 56.89 -52.94
C SER A 462 24.42 57.63 -54.29
N ALA A 463 24.14 58.93 -54.28
CA ALA A 463 24.73 59.88 -55.23
C ALA A 463 24.44 61.33 -54.79
N MET A 464 25.46 62.01 -54.28
CA MET A 464 25.67 63.44 -54.51
C MET A 464 26.22 63.63 -55.94
N PRO A 465 25.97 64.78 -56.60
CA PRO A 465 26.56 66.08 -56.23
C PRO A 465 25.58 67.08 -55.64
#